data_AF-A0A952DPW4-F1
#
_entry.id   AF-A0A952DPW4-F1
#
_cell.length_a   1.000
_cell.length_b   1.000
_cell.length_c   1.000
_cell.angle_alpha   90.00
_cell.angle_beta   90.00
_cell.angle_gamma   90.00
#
_symmetry.space_group_name_H-M   'P 1'
#
loop_
_entity.id
_entity.type
_entity.pdbx_description
1 polymer ?
#
loop_
_entity_poly.entity_id
_entity_poly.type
_entity_poly.pdbx_seq_one_letter_code
_entity_poly.pdbx_strand_id
1 'polypeptide(L)'
;HCTFVGGSVSHLSQHIRGVAVWPLAMPVLHGRVEMTNLIGEEVHEVERWLRQGGTSVHLYGKAEARPGRKMGHVTRVSPEGGRTPKPPRE
;
A
#
# COMPACT_ATOMS: atom_id res chain seq x y z
N HIS A 1 -4.03 -0.26 -4.11
CA HIS A 1 -2.93 0.72 -4.00
C HIS A 1 -1.57 0.06 -3.78
N CYS A 2 -1.53 -1.23 -3.43
CA CYS A 2 -0.33 -2.07 -3.35
C CYS A 2 0.59 -2.02 -4.59
N THR A 3 0.05 -1.82 -5.80
CA THR A 3 0.86 -1.78 -7.04
C THR A 3 1.49 -0.42 -7.35
N PHE A 4 1.14 0.67 -6.65
CA PHE A 4 1.81 1.96 -6.90
C PHE A 4 3.27 1.96 -6.40
N VAL A 5 3.53 1.25 -5.30
CA VAL A 5 4.84 1.22 -4.64
C VAL A 5 5.56 -0.12 -4.87
N GLY A 6 4.80 -1.18 -5.18
CA GLY A 6 5.28 -2.56 -5.16
C GLY A 6 5.69 -3.17 -6.50
N GLY A 7 5.40 -2.52 -7.62
CA GLY A 7 5.71 -3.08 -8.94
C GLY A 7 5.79 -2.02 -10.04
N SER A 8 6.18 -2.46 -11.23
CA SER A 8 6.48 -1.59 -12.39
C SER A 8 5.28 -0.84 -12.95
N VAL A 9 4.06 -1.26 -12.65
CA VAL A 9 2.83 -0.60 -13.11
C VAL A 9 1.73 -0.64 -12.05
N SER A 10 1.08 0.51 -11.85
CA SER A 10 -0.06 0.62 -10.93
C SER A 10 -1.35 0.06 -11.55
N HIS A 11 -2.27 -0.44 -10.70
CA HIS A 11 -3.58 -0.92 -11.16
C HIS A 11 -4.37 0.20 -11.87
N LEU A 12 -4.27 1.45 -11.42
CA LEU A 12 -4.94 2.57 -12.08
C LEU A 12 -4.36 2.82 -13.48
N SER A 13 -3.04 2.79 -13.62
CA SER A 13 -2.38 2.95 -14.93
C SER A 13 -2.75 1.80 -15.88
N GLN A 14 -2.83 0.56 -15.38
CA GLN A 14 -3.30 -0.58 -16.19
C GLN A 14 -4.78 -0.47 -16.56
N HIS A 15 -5.62 0.02 -15.65
CA HIS A 15 -7.03 0.25 -15.93
C HIS A 15 -7.20 1.32 -17.03
N ILE A 16 -6.50 2.44 -16.95
CA ILE A 16 -6.50 3.49 -17.98
C ILE A 16 -6.05 2.91 -19.33
N ARG A 17 -4.97 2.12 -19.35
CA ARG A 17 -4.52 1.43 -20.59
C ARG A 17 -5.62 0.54 -21.17
N GLY A 18 -6.33 -0.22 -20.35
CA GLY A 18 -7.46 -1.04 -20.79
C GLY A 18 -8.61 -0.22 -21.37
N VAL A 19 -9.03 0.86 -20.70
CA VAL A 19 -10.11 1.74 -21.16
C VAL A 19 -9.74 2.47 -22.45
N ALA A 20 -8.49 2.91 -22.57
CA ALA A 20 -7.98 3.60 -23.76
C ALA A 20 -7.59 2.65 -24.91
N VAL A 21 -7.76 1.33 -24.75
CA VAL A 21 -7.36 0.30 -25.72
C VAL A 21 -5.86 0.38 -26.06
N TRP A 22 -5.04 0.71 -25.07
CA TRP A 22 -3.59 0.71 -25.18
C TRP A 22 -3.00 -0.64 -24.79
N PRO A 23 -1.77 -0.96 -25.27
CA PRO A 23 -1.07 -2.15 -24.84
C PRO A 23 -0.94 -2.22 -23.30
N LEU A 24 -1.38 -3.34 -22.74
CA LEU A 24 -1.25 -3.62 -21.31
C LEU A 24 0.23 -3.81 -20.94
N ALA A 25 0.65 -3.16 -19.86
CA ALA A 25 2.02 -3.33 -19.37
C ALA A 25 2.17 -4.65 -18.61
N MET A 26 3.29 -5.35 -18.81
CA MET A 26 3.63 -6.52 -18.01
C MET A 26 4.03 -6.09 -16.59
N PRO A 27 3.32 -6.52 -15.53
CA PRO A 27 3.65 -6.15 -14.17
C PRO A 27 4.86 -6.93 -13.67
N VAL A 28 5.88 -6.22 -13.18
CA VAL A 28 7.06 -6.78 -12.51
C VAL A 28 7.00 -6.36 -11.04
N LEU A 29 7.08 -7.33 -10.12
CA LEU A 29 7.14 -7.05 -8.68
C LEU A 29 8.58 -6.73 -8.28
N HIS A 30 8.77 -5.68 -7.47
CA HIS A 30 10.08 -5.28 -6.97
C HIS A 30 10.46 -5.93 -5.63
N GLY A 31 9.58 -6.78 -5.07
CA GLY A 31 9.79 -7.48 -3.82
C GLY A 31 8.46 -7.88 -3.17
N ARG A 32 8.50 -8.23 -1.88
CA ARG A 32 7.28 -8.49 -1.09
C ARG A 32 6.62 -7.17 -0.72
N VAL A 33 5.32 -7.10 -0.95
CA VAL A 33 4.53 -5.89 -0.75
C VAL A 33 3.42 -6.18 0.25
N GLU A 34 3.38 -5.43 1.33
CA GLU A 34 2.32 -5.51 2.35
C GLU A 34 1.59 -4.17 2.42
N MET A 35 0.27 -4.20 2.27
CA MET A 35 -0.57 -3.00 2.34
C MET A 35 -1.50 -3.10 3.54
N THR A 36 -1.35 -2.16 4.47
CA THR A 36 -2.17 -2.06 5.69
C THR A 36 -3.07 -0.84 5.57
N ASN A 37 -4.37 -1.01 5.72
CA ASN A 37 -5.30 0.12 5.76
C ASN A 37 -5.17 0.81 7.12
N LEU A 38 -5.21 2.14 7.13
CA LEU A 38 -5.29 2.93 8.36
C LEU A 38 -6.78 3.26 8.62
N ILE A 39 -7.32 2.74 9.72
CA ILE A 39 -8.74 2.87 10.09
C ILE A 39 -8.87 3.78 11.32
N GLY A 40 -9.75 4.78 11.21
CA GLY A 40 -10.04 5.72 12.29
C GLY A 40 -8.78 6.35 12.86
N GLU A 41 -8.57 6.15 14.16
CA GLU A 41 -7.46 6.71 14.94
C GLU A 41 -6.09 6.13 14.56
N GLU A 42 -6.01 4.99 13.84
CA GLU A 42 -4.73 4.44 13.36
C GLU A 42 -3.99 5.41 12.42
N VAL A 43 -4.68 6.41 11.88
CA VAL A 43 -4.07 7.51 11.13
C VAL A 43 -3.08 8.34 11.96
N HIS A 44 -3.19 8.32 13.29
CA HIS A 44 -2.25 9.02 14.17
C HIS A 44 -0.92 8.26 14.34
N GLU A 45 -0.84 6.99 13.93
CA GLU A 45 0.41 6.22 13.91
C GLU A 45 1.31 6.53 12.71
N VAL A 46 0.99 7.52 11.89
CA VAL A 46 1.75 7.85 10.66
C VAL A 46 3.24 8.06 10.93
N GLU A 47 3.61 8.72 12.03
CA GLU A 47 5.02 8.92 12.38
C GLU A 47 5.78 7.61 12.58
N ARG A 48 5.14 6.60 13.18
CA ARG A 48 5.72 5.27 13.38
C ARG A 48 6.01 4.59 12.04
N TRP A 49 5.12 4.77 11.06
CA TRP A 49 5.31 4.23 9.73
C TRP A 49 6.41 4.97 8.97
N LEU A 50 6.41 6.31 9.01
CA LEU A 50 7.44 7.13 8.33
C LEU A 50 8.87 6.83 8.81
N ARG A 51 9.05 6.37 10.04
CA ARG A 51 10.36 5.94 10.57
C ARG A 51 10.82 4.56 10.06
N GLN A 52 9.93 3.77 9.46
CA GLN A 52 10.27 2.45 8.93
C GLN A 52 10.70 2.55 7.45
N GLY A 53 11.92 2.10 7.16
CA GLY A 53 12.43 2.02 5.80
C GLY A 53 11.58 1.13 4.90
N GLY A 54 11.46 1.50 3.63
CA GLY A 54 10.66 0.78 2.65
C GLY A 54 9.15 0.93 2.83
N THR A 55 8.69 1.88 3.65
CA THR A 55 7.26 2.20 3.79
C THR A 55 6.88 3.45 3.00
N SER A 56 5.64 3.48 2.52
CA SER A 56 5.02 4.61 1.85
C SER A 56 3.62 4.79 2.39
N VAL A 57 3.35 5.97 2.97
CA VAL A 57 2.08 6.31 3.59
C VAL A 57 1.25 7.12 2.60
N HIS A 58 -0.02 6.75 2.43
CA HIS A 58 -0.98 7.49 1.60
C HIS A 58 -2.23 7.81 2.40
N LEU A 59 -2.43 9.10 2.68
CA LEU A 59 -3.58 9.63 3.40
C LEU A 59 -4.62 10.17 2.42
N TYR A 60 -5.91 9.98 2.73
CA TYR A 60 -6.99 10.45 1.86
C TYR A 60 -7.43 11.90 2.12
N GLY A 61 -6.73 12.65 2.98
CA GLY A 61 -7.04 14.06 3.25
C GLY A 61 -8.38 14.29 3.98
N LYS A 62 -8.88 13.30 4.72
CA LYS A 62 -10.12 13.42 5.49
C LYS A 62 -9.85 14.24 6.76
N ALA A 63 -10.66 15.28 6.99
CA ALA A 63 -10.47 16.21 8.11
C ALA A 63 -10.63 15.55 9.50
N GLU A 64 -11.53 14.57 9.64
CA GLU A 64 -11.81 13.88 10.90
C GLU A 64 -11.66 12.37 10.77
N ALA A 65 -10.85 11.80 11.68
CA ALA A 65 -10.84 10.39 11.98
C ALA A 65 -12.16 10.00 12.69
N ARG A 66 -12.74 8.87 12.27
CA ARG A 66 -13.93 8.28 12.92
C ARG A 66 -13.71 6.78 13.03
N PRO A 67 -14.18 6.12 14.10
CA PRO A 67 -14.11 4.67 14.22
C PRO A 67 -14.65 3.97 12.97
N GLY A 68 -13.91 2.98 12.45
CA GLY A 68 -14.28 2.23 11.24
C GLY A 68 -14.08 2.97 9.91
N ARG A 69 -13.70 4.26 9.91
CA ARG A 69 -13.50 5.03 8.68
C ARG A 69 -12.10 4.79 8.13
N LYS A 70 -12.00 4.35 6.88
CA LYS A 70 -10.69 4.24 6.21
C LYS A 70 -10.08 5.62 5.96
N MET A 71 -9.00 5.95 6.66
CA MET A 71 -8.33 7.25 6.61
C MET A 71 -7.16 7.28 5.63
N GLY A 72 -6.56 6.13 5.36
CA GLY A 72 -5.46 5.98 4.43
C GLY A 72 -5.02 4.53 4.30
N HIS A 73 -3.80 4.34 3.85
CA HIS A 73 -3.11 3.06 3.90
C HIS A 73 -1.59 3.27 3.89
N VAL A 74 -0.88 2.28 4.41
CA VAL A 74 0.59 2.19 4.36
C VAL A 74 0.93 1.02 3.47
N THR A 75 1.89 1.22 2.56
CA THR A 75 2.47 0.15 1.74
C THR A 75 3.92 -0.04 2.16
N ARG A 76 4.28 -1.26 2.58
CA ARG A 76 5.65 -1.64 2.87
C ARG A 76 6.17 -2.54 1.75
N VAL A 77 7.34 -2.21 1.22
CA VAL A 77 8.08 -3.01 0.26
C VAL A 77 9.32 -3.55 0.97
N SER A 78 9.59 -4.83 0.80
CA SER A 78 10.78 -5.47 1.35
C SER A 78 11.40 -6.39 0.29
N PRO A 79 12.73 -6.44 0.18
CA PRO A 79 13.39 -7.37 -0.73
C PRO A 79 12.99 -8.81 -0.37
N GLU A 80 12.81 -9.66 -1.38
CA GLU A 80 12.56 -11.08 -1.14
C GLU A 80 13.79 -11.71 -0.48
N GLY A 81 13.67 -12.03 0.81
CA GLY A 81 14.74 -12.62 1.61
C GLY A 81 14.52 -12.62 3.13
N GLY A 82 13.63 -11.77 3.67
CA GLY A 82 13.35 -11.70 5.11
C GLY A 82 12.00 -12.32 5.50
N ARG A 83 11.95 -13.63 5.75
CA ARG A 83 10.76 -14.28 6.31
C ARG A 83 10.75 -14.10 7.83
N THR A 84 9.96 -13.18 8.37
CA THR A 84 9.40 -13.35 9.72
C THR A 84 8.03 -14.04 9.58
N PRO A 85 7.81 -15.19 10.26
CA PRO A 85 6.50 -15.85 10.25
C PRO A 85 5.44 -14.90 10.83
N LYS A 86 4.30 -14.79 10.16
CA LYS A 86 3.11 -14.15 10.72
C LYS A 86 2.64 -15.03 11.88
N PRO A 87 2.46 -14.50 13.11
CA PRO A 87 1.90 -15.30 14.19
C PRO A 87 0.47 -15.74 13.81
N PRO A 88 0.09 -16.98 14.17
CA PRO A 88 -1.26 -17.48 13.92
C PRO A 88 -2.27 -16.55 14.58
N ARG A 89 -3.38 -16.29 13.87
CA ARG A 89 -4.54 -15.62 14.47
C ARG A 89 -5.22 -16.65 15.38
N GLU A 90 -5.38 -16.30 16.65
CA GLU A 90 -6.29 -16.97 17.59
C GLU A 90 -7.74 -16.87 17.12
#